data_AF-V6T951-F1
#
_entry.id   AF-V6T951-F1
#
_cell.length_a   1.000
_cell.length_b   1.000
_cell.length_c   1.000
_cell.angle_alpha   90.00
_cell.angle_beta   90.00
_cell.angle_gamma   90.00
#
_symmetry.space_group_name_H-M   'P 1'
#
loop_
_entity.id
_entity.type
_entity.pdbx_description
1 polymer ?
#
loop_
_entity_poly.entity_id
_entity_poly.type
_entity_poly.pdbx_seq_one_letter_code
_entity_poly.pdbx_strand_id
1 'polypeptide(L)'
;VQGLLVLMDDGTVIRSTFDDEMTARYVKLVSSYTVLSRSAIRDIDPTNELNYVRIRSDKREIICIPEGKYFIIAVTSMDAEFKP
;
A
#
# COMPACT_ATOMS: atom_id res chain seq x y z
N VAL A 1 -14.26 -1.19 3.25
CA VAL A 1 -12.87 -1.68 3.44
C VAL A 1 -12.90 -3.20 3.35
N GLN A 2 -12.17 -3.80 2.40
CA GLN A 2 -12.07 -5.26 2.22
C GLN A 2 -11.05 -5.88 3.18
N GLY A 3 -10.01 -5.14 3.55
CA GLY A 3 -9.06 -5.62 4.55
C GLY A 3 -7.88 -4.68 4.79
N LEU A 4 -7.06 -5.07 5.75
CA LEU A 4 -5.89 -4.34 6.23
C LEU A 4 -4.70 -5.30 6.38
N LEU A 5 -3.53 -4.80 6.04
CA LEU A 5 -2.25 -5.46 6.23
C LEU A 5 -1.26 -4.47 6.84
N VAL A 6 -0.57 -4.89 7.89
CA VAL A 6 0.52 -4.14 8.54
C VAL A 6 1.78 -4.97 8.44
N LEU A 7 2.83 -4.38 7.89
CA LEU A 7 4.12 -5.01 7.68
C LEU A 7 5.26 -4.10 8.16
N MET A 8 6.40 -4.72 8.45
CA MET A 8 7.68 -4.02 8.65
C MET A 8 8.38 -3.77 7.32
N ASP A 9 9.41 -2.93 7.34
CA ASP A 9 10.24 -2.58 6.19
C ASP A 9 11.03 -3.75 5.59
N ASP A 10 11.28 -4.80 6.37
CA ASP A 10 11.86 -6.06 5.93
C ASP A 10 10.85 -7.02 5.26
N GLY A 11 9.57 -6.65 5.21
CA GLY A 11 8.49 -7.47 4.65
C GLY A 11 7.84 -8.45 5.64
N THR A 12 8.23 -8.43 6.92
CA THR A 12 7.60 -9.23 7.97
C THR A 12 6.17 -8.74 8.21
N VAL A 13 5.20 -9.66 8.16
CA VAL A 13 3.80 -9.35 8.41
C VAL A 13 3.54 -9.32 9.92
N ILE A 14 3.10 -8.17 10.43
CA ILE A 14 2.68 -8.02 11.83
C ILE A 14 1.23 -8.47 12.00
N ARG A 15 0.37 -8.03 11.07
CA ARG A 15 -1.06 -8.33 11.10
C ARG A 15 -1.64 -8.29 9.71
N SER A 16 -2.44 -9.30 9.36
CA SER A 16 -3.23 -9.33 8.13
C SER A 16 -4.67 -9.72 8.44
N THR A 17 -5.61 -9.15 7.71
CA THR A 17 -7.01 -9.62 7.68
C THR A 17 -7.32 -10.49 6.45
N PHE A 18 -6.32 -10.74 5.60
CA PHE A 18 -6.45 -11.58 4.41
C PHE A 18 -5.96 -13.00 4.68
N ASP A 19 -6.27 -13.93 3.77
CA ASP A 19 -5.62 -15.24 3.74
C ASP A 19 -4.11 -15.14 3.45
N ASP A 20 -3.37 -16.21 3.71
CA ASP A 20 -1.91 -16.22 3.60
C ASP A 20 -1.43 -15.98 2.16
N GLU A 21 -2.16 -16.48 1.17
CA GLU A 21 -1.80 -16.33 -0.25
C GLU A 21 -1.94 -14.87 -0.71
N MET A 22 -3.07 -14.24 -0.42
CA MET A 22 -3.30 -12.83 -0.71
C MET A 22 -2.35 -11.95 0.10
N THR A 23 -2.10 -12.30 1.36
CA THR A 23 -1.13 -11.60 2.21
C THR A 23 0.24 -11.58 1.55
N ALA A 24 0.78 -12.74 1.18
CA ALA A 24 2.09 -12.83 0.52
C ALA A 24 2.11 -12.05 -0.81
N ARG A 25 1.02 -12.09 -1.58
CA ARG A 25 0.90 -11.33 -2.83
C ARG A 25 0.93 -9.83 -2.60
N TYR A 26 0.16 -9.32 -1.63
CA TYR A 26 0.12 -7.89 -1.31
C TYR A 26 1.44 -7.41 -0.72
N VAL A 27 2.07 -8.18 0.17
CA VAL A 27 3.40 -7.89 0.68
C VAL A 27 4.37 -7.71 -0.48
N LYS A 28 4.49 -8.70 -1.37
CA LYS A 28 5.46 -8.64 -2.46
C LYS A 28 5.24 -7.47 -3.42
N LEU A 29 4.00 -7.28 -3.88
CA LEU A 29 3.71 -6.30 -4.93
C LEU A 29 3.65 -4.86 -4.40
N VAL A 30 2.94 -4.65 -3.29
CA VAL A 30 2.65 -3.29 -2.81
C VAL A 30 3.85 -2.69 -2.09
N SER A 31 4.61 -3.48 -1.31
CA SER A 31 5.86 -2.99 -0.70
C SER A 31 6.87 -2.57 -1.76
N SER A 32 7.14 -3.44 -2.74
CA SER A 32 8.06 -3.15 -3.85
C SER A 32 7.65 -1.90 -4.62
N TYR A 33 6.35 -1.76 -4.92
CA TYR A 33 5.84 -0.57 -5.60
C TYR A 33 6.05 0.70 -4.77
N THR A 34 5.78 0.64 -3.46
CA THR A 34 5.93 1.80 -2.57
C THR A 34 7.38 2.26 -2.46
N VAL A 35 8.33 1.31 -2.41
CA VAL A 35 9.77 1.60 -2.44
C VAL A 35 10.14 2.31 -3.73
N LEU A 36 9.70 1.79 -4.88
CA LEU A 36 9.96 2.42 -6.18
C LEU A 36 9.33 3.82 -6.29
N SER A 37 8.10 4.00 -5.81
CA SER A 37 7.45 5.32 -5.79
C SER A 37 8.22 6.31 -4.92
N ARG A 38 8.71 5.89 -3.75
CA ARG A 38 9.54 6.74 -2.89
C ARG A 38 10.83 7.15 -3.59
N SER A 39 11.53 6.20 -4.22
CA SER A 39 12.76 6.49 -4.96
C SER A 39 12.51 7.47 -6.11
N ALA A 40 11.45 7.25 -6.90
CA ALA A 40 11.11 8.13 -8.02
C ALA A 40 10.78 9.57 -7.57
N ILE A 41 10.14 9.75 -6.42
CA ILE A 41 9.88 11.09 -5.86
C ILE A 41 11.19 11.74 -5.41
N ARG A 42 12.06 11.00 -4.73
CA ARG A 42 13.36 11.50 -4.25
C ARG A 42 14.34 11.82 -5.38
N ASP A 43 14.24 11.13 -6.51
CA ASP A 43 15.02 11.42 -7.72
C ASP A 43 14.63 12.78 -8.34
N ILE A 44 13.37 13.20 -8.16
CA ILE A 44 12.87 14.51 -8.63
C ILE A 44 13.18 15.61 -7.61
N ASP A 45 12.90 15.36 -6.33
CA ASP A 45 13.16 16.27 -5.22
C ASP A 45 13.55 15.46 -3.98
N PRO A 46 14.84 15.52 -3.56
CA PRO A 46 15.33 14.74 -2.42
C PRO A 46 14.76 15.19 -1.07
N THR A 47 14.10 16.35 -1.00
CA THR A 47 13.45 16.86 0.22
C THR A 47 11.99 16.40 0.35
N ASN A 48 11.41 15.86 -0.72
CA ASN A 48 10.04 15.43 -0.75
C ASN A 48 9.91 13.97 -0.28
N GLU A 49 9.19 13.78 0.82
CA GLU A 49 8.92 12.47 1.39
C GLU A 49 7.54 11.95 1.00
N LEU A 50 7.50 10.66 0.67
CA LEU A 50 6.26 9.98 0.30
C LEU A 50 5.37 9.77 1.54
N ASN A 51 4.25 10.48 1.62
CA ASN A 51 3.26 10.32 2.70
C ASN A 51 2.37 9.08 2.51
N TYR A 52 1.83 8.89 1.30
CA TYR A 52 1.03 7.71 0.97
C TYR A 52 0.97 7.51 -0.55
N VAL A 53 0.66 6.27 -0.94
CA VAL A 53 0.42 5.86 -2.31
C VAL A 53 -0.99 5.35 -2.42
N ARG A 54 -1.75 5.83 -3.40
CA ARG A 54 -3.13 5.40 -3.65
C ARG A 54 -3.24 4.85 -5.08
N ILE A 55 -3.44 3.54 -5.17
CA ILE A 55 -3.61 2.81 -6.42
C ILE A 55 -5.08 2.49 -6.59
N ARG A 56 -5.70 3.01 -7.63
CA ARG A 56 -7.12 2.77 -7.93
C ARG A 56 -7.26 1.89 -9.16
N SER A 57 -8.16 0.93 -9.06
CA SER A 57 -8.66 0.11 -10.15
C SER A 57 -10.19 0.17 -10.13
N ASP A 58 -10.84 -0.34 -11.19
CA ASP A 58 -12.30 -0.31 -11.30
C ASP A 58 -13.01 -1.02 -10.14
N LYS A 59 -12.38 -2.03 -9.55
CA LYS A 59 -12.98 -2.86 -8.49
C LYS A 59 -12.42 -2.60 -7.10
N ARG A 60 -11.18 -2.10 -7.04
CA ARG A 60 -10.41 -2.02 -5.80
C ARG A 60 -9.58 -0.77 -5.74
N GLU A 61 -9.43 -0.27 -4.53
CA GLU A 61 -8.48 0.77 -4.21
C GLU A 61 -7.53 0.27 -3.12
N ILE A 62 -6.24 0.47 -3.34
CA ILE A 62 -5.15 0.09 -2.44
C ILE A 62 -4.48 1.36 -1.98
N ILE A 63 -4.46 1.58 -0.68
CA ILE A 63 -3.76 2.69 -0.05
C ILE A 63 -2.59 2.10 0.72
N CYS A 64 -1.37 2.54 0.42
CA CYS A 64 -0.17 2.18 1.15
C CYS A 64 0.38 3.43 1.84
N ILE A 65 0.57 3.35 3.15
CA ILE A 65 1.10 4.44 3.98
C ILE A 65 2.41 3.95 4.57
N PRO A 66 3.56 4.46 4.12
CA PRO A 66 4.83 4.22 4.77
C PRO A 66 5.01 5.15 5.99
N GLU A 67 4.98 4.60 7.21
CA GLU A 67 5.18 5.34 8.46
C GLU A 67 6.41 4.81 9.19
N GLY A 68 7.53 5.55 9.12
CA GLY A 68 8.80 5.11 9.70
C GLY A 68 9.28 3.77 9.12
N LYS A 69 9.29 2.72 9.95
CA LYS A 69 9.67 1.34 9.60
C LYS A 69 8.48 0.42 9.32
N TYR A 70 7.27 0.97 9.28
CA TYR A 70 6.06 0.21 9.05
C TYR A 70 5.41 0.63 7.74
N PHE A 71 4.78 -0.32 7.07
CA PHE A 71 3.84 -0.03 6.00
C PHE A 71 2.45 -0.51 6.40
N ILE A 72 1.48 0.38 6.19
CA ILE A 72 0.07 0.09 6.37
C ILE A 72 -0.56 0.02 4.98
N ILE A 73 -1.09 -1.14 4.64
CA ILE A 73 -1.79 -1.38 3.37
C ILE A 73 -3.26 -1.59 3.67
N ALA A 74 -4.10 -0.69 3.20
CA ALA A 74 -5.54 -0.83 3.22
C ALA A 74 -6.05 -1.17 1.82
N VAL A 75 -6.88 -2.20 1.71
CA VAL A 75 -7.57 -2.55 0.46
C VAL A 75 -9.06 -2.32 0.67
N THR A 76 -9.68 -1.55 -0.23
CA THR A 76 -11.12 -1.30 -0.22
C THR A 76 -11.76 -1.72 -1.53
N SER A 77 -13.02 -2.18 -1.47
CA SER A 77 -13.86 -2.28 -2.66
C SER A 77 -14.15 -0.87 -3.15
N MET A 78 -14.15 -0.73 -4.47
CA MET A 78 -14.75 0.42 -5.13
C MET A 78 -16.20 0.02 -5.43
N ASP A 79 -17.07 0.07 -4.43
CA ASP A 79 -18.51 -0.04 -4.69
C ASP A 79 -18.94 1.28 -5.33
N ALA A 80 -19.43 1.19 -6.56
CA ALA A 80 -19.77 2.32 -7.40
C ALA A 80 -20.99 3.09 -6.84
N GLU A 81 -20.74 4.01 -5.91
CA GLU A 81 -21.40 5.31 -5.93
C GLU A 81 -20.33 6.38 -6.11
N PHE A 82 -19.75 6.41 -7.30
CA PHE A 82 -19.12 7.63 -7.81
C PHE A 82 -20.26 8.61 -8.14
N LYS A 83 -20.78 9.30 -7.12
CA LYS A 83 -21.57 10.52 -7.37
C LYS A 83 -20.57 11.64 -7.64
N PRO A 84 -20.58 12.24 -8.85
CA PRO A 84 -19.74 13.38 -9.18
C PRO A 84 -20.08 14.60 -8.30
#